data_AF-A0A4U3AQQ8-F1
#
_entry.id   AF-A0A4U3AQQ8-F1
#
_cell.length_a   1.000
_cell.length_b   1.000
_cell.length_c   1.000
_cell.angle_alpha   90.00
_cell.angle_beta   90.00
_cell.angle_gamma   90.00
#
_symmetry.space_group_name_H-M   'P 1'
#
loop_
_entity.id
_entity.type
_entity.pdbx_description
1 polymer ?
#
loop_
_entity_poly.entity_id
_entity_poly.type
_entity_poly.pdbx_seq_one_letter_code
_entity_poly.pdbx_strand_id
1 'polypeptide(L)'
;FKTKQSHETILEDCVRDLVDVIVDIAALYGTFSTTEDYEVTVTFDDSIAEDQAAEINKQILLVTNGLTSKVKALMRVHGISEEEAEQLLKQIIEENRMAMPENVDFFNLEGNPPQQNNGGE
;
A
#
# COMPACT_ATOMS: atom_id res chain seq x y z
N PHE A 1 3.24 -0.75 -24.67
CA PHE A 1 3.26 -2.23 -24.64
C PHE A 1 4.40 -2.81 -25.48
N LYS A 2 4.42 -2.73 -26.83
CA LYS A 2 5.54 -3.26 -27.65
C LYS A 2 6.92 -2.65 -27.32
N THR A 3 6.99 -1.35 -27.05
CA THR A 3 8.25 -0.66 -26.71
C THR A 3 8.77 -1.03 -25.32
N LYS A 4 7.87 -1.13 -24.32
CA LYS A 4 8.21 -1.52 -22.94
C LYS A 4 8.86 -2.91 -22.89
N GLN A 5 8.20 -3.90 -23.46
CA GLN A 5 8.72 -5.28 -23.52
C GLN A 5 10.06 -5.34 -24.28
N SER A 6 10.21 -4.56 -25.36
CA SER A 6 11.49 -4.48 -26.06
C SER A 6 12.61 -3.88 -25.20
N HIS A 7 12.33 -2.87 -24.39
CA HIS A 7 13.32 -2.30 -23.47
C HIS A 7 13.65 -3.27 -22.34
N GLU A 8 12.67 -3.98 -21.81
CA GLU A 8 12.87 -5.01 -20.78
C GLU A 8 13.77 -6.13 -21.30
N THR A 9 13.51 -6.67 -22.49
CA THR A 9 14.40 -7.68 -23.10
C THR A 9 15.84 -7.17 -23.27
N ILE A 10 16.02 -5.95 -23.76
CA ILE A 10 17.37 -5.37 -23.93
C ILE A 10 18.08 -5.22 -22.58
N LEU A 11 17.36 -4.75 -21.56
CA LEU A 11 17.92 -4.56 -20.22
C LEU A 11 18.23 -5.91 -19.55
N GLU A 12 17.41 -6.92 -19.77
CA GLU A 12 17.63 -8.27 -19.27
C GLU A 12 18.92 -8.87 -19.83
N ASP A 13 19.11 -8.77 -21.14
CA ASP A 13 20.33 -9.22 -21.82
C ASP A 13 21.56 -8.45 -21.31
N CYS A 14 21.46 -7.13 -21.17
CA CYS A 14 22.55 -6.30 -20.63
C CYS A 14 22.94 -6.68 -19.19
N VAL A 15 21.97 -7.02 -18.33
CA VAL A 15 22.23 -7.44 -16.95
C VAL A 15 22.90 -8.82 -16.93
N ARG A 16 22.48 -9.76 -17.78
CA ARG A 16 23.14 -11.06 -17.91
C ARG A 16 24.58 -10.91 -18.39
N ASP A 17 24.82 -10.15 -19.45
CA ASP A 17 26.16 -9.90 -19.99
C ASP A 17 27.09 -9.29 -18.92
N LEU A 18 26.57 -8.40 -18.07
CA LEU A 18 27.34 -7.83 -16.98
C LEU A 18 27.72 -8.87 -15.92
N VAL A 19 26.81 -9.79 -15.58
CA VAL A 19 27.10 -10.87 -14.64
C VAL A 19 28.13 -11.83 -15.24
N ASP A 20 28.05 -12.15 -16.52
CA ASP A 20 29.04 -12.98 -17.22
C ASP A 20 30.45 -12.39 -17.11
N VAL A 21 30.58 -11.08 -17.36
CA VAL A 21 31.87 -10.37 -17.21
C VAL A 21 32.38 -10.43 -15.78
N ILE A 22 31.50 -10.30 -14.78
CA ILE A 22 31.90 -10.40 -13.36
C ILE A 22 32.42 -11.81 -13.04
N VAL A 23 31.75 -12.85 -13.53
CA VAL A 23 32.15 -14.25 -13.33
C VAL A 23 33.47 -14.55 -14.02
N ASP A 24 33.67 -14.08 -15.25
CA ASP A 24 34.93 -14.24 -15.99
C ASP A 24 36.11 -13.60 -15.25
N ILE A 25 35.92 -12.40 -14.70
CA ILE A 25 36.92 -11.71 -13.88
C ILE A 25 37.19 -12.52 -12.60
N ALA A 26 36.15 -12.97 -11.90
CA ALA A 26 36.31 -13.74 -10.67
C ALA A 26 37.05 -15.07 -10.91
N ALA A 27 36.83 -15.70 -12.07
CA ALA A 27 37.54 -16.89 -12.51
C ALA A 27 39.02 -16.63 -12.81
N LEU A 28 39.32 -15.52 -13.49
CA LEU A 28 40.69 -15.12 -13.80
C LEU A 28 41.54 -14.95 -12.53
N TYR A 29 40.95 -14.42 -11.46
CA TYR A 29 41.61 -14.24 -10.16
C TYR A 29 41.47 -15.46 -9.22
N GLY A 30 40.90 -16.58 -9.69
CA GLY A 30 40.75 -17.81 -8.92
C GLY A 30 39.82 -17.69 -7.70
N THR A 31 38.96 -16.67 -7.68
CA THR A 31 38.01 -16.42 -6.59
C THR A 31 36.69 -17.17 -6.80
N PHE A 32 36.40 -17.56 -8.05
CA PHE A 32 35.23 -18.31 -8.45
C PHE A 32 35.61 -19.37 -9.48
N SER A 33 35.03 -20.58 -9.42
CA SER A 33 35.29 -21.62 -10.43
C SER A 33 34.16 -21.66 -11.45
N THR A 34 34.48 -21.52 -12.74
CA THR A 34 33.52 -21.59 -13.85
C THR A 34 32.95 -22.98 -14.11
N THR A 35 33.35 -23.99 -13.32
CA THR A 35 32.78 -25.35 -13.34
C THR A 35 31.45 -25.46 -12.61
N GLU A 36 31.02 -24.42 -11.88
CA GLU A 36 29.68 -24.35 -11.32
C GLU A 36 28.77 -23.60 -12.29
N ASP A 37 27.77 -24.30 -12.85
CA ASP A 37 26.72 -23.67 -13.63
C ASP A 37 25.95 -22.70 -12.72
N TYR A 38 25.87 -21.42 -13.10
CA TYR A 38 25.11 -20.39 -12.39
C TYR A 38 23.94 -19.91 -13.26
N GLU A 39 22.85 -19.53 -12.60
CA GLU A 39 21.64 -19.04 -13.25
C GLU A 39 21.40 -17.58 -12.88
N VAL A 40 21.15 -16.75 -13.89
CA VAL A 40 20.82 -15.33 -13.71
C VAL A 40 19.35 -15.11 -14.05
N THR A 41 18.56 -14.86 -13.01
CA THR A 41 17.13 -14.55 -13.11
C THR A 41 16.92 -13.05 -12.93
N VAL A 42 16.34 -12.40 -13.94
CA VAL A 42 15.98 -10.99 -13.91
C VAL A 42 14.46 -10.90 -13.98
N THR A 43 13.86 -10.14 -13.06
CA THR A 43 12.41 -9.91 -13.02
C THR A 43 12.15 -8.42 -13.01
N PHE A 44 11.43 -7.91 -14.01
CA PHE A 44 10.97 -6.52 -14.03
C PHE A 44 9.72 -6.38 -13.17
N ASP A 45 9.74 -5.42 -12.24
CA ASP A 45 8.59 -5.11 -11.40
C ASP A 45 7.70 -4.05 -12.07
N ASP A 46 6.47 -4.46 -12.40
CA ASP A 46 5.45 -3.61 -13.01
C ASP A 46 4.67 -2.76 -12.00
N SER A 47 5.00 -2.86 -10.70
CA SER A 47 4.34 -2.14 -9.59
C SER A 47 4.46 -0.61 -9.67
N ILE A 48 5.29 -0.07 -10.57
CA ILE A 48 5.59 1.36 -10.69
C ILE A 48 4.65 2.11 -11.67
N ALA A 49 3.82 1.42 -12.45
CA ALA A 49 2.94 2.06 -13.44
C ALA A 49 1.44 2.00 -13.11
N GLU A 50 1.06 1.70 -11.86
CA GLU A 50 -0.31 1.94 -11.40
C GLU A 50 -0.40 3.39 -10.93
N ASP A 51 -1.25 4.18 -11.58
CA ASP A 51 -1.51 5.57 -11.20
C ASP A 51 -1.87 5.61 -9.72
N GLN A 52 -0.98 6.13 -8.87
CA GLN A 52 -1.19 6.21 -7.43
C GLN A 52 -2.49 6.94 -7.11
N ALA A 53 -2.91 7.91 -7.94
CA ALA A 53 -4.19 8.57 -7.77
C ALA A 53 -5.37 7.63 -8.03
N ALA A 54 -5.28 6.75 -9.03
CA ALA A 54 -6.30 5.75 -9.32
C ALA A 54 -6.45 4.72 -8.18
N GLU A 55 -5.33 4.23 -7.63
CA GLU A 55 -5.37 3.30 -6.50
C GLU A 55 -5.91 3.98 -5.23
N ILE A 56 -5.50 5.22 -4.94
CA ILE A 56 -6.06 6.01 -3.83
C ILE A 56 -7.58 6.18 -4.00
N ASN A 57 -8.03 6.57 -5.19
CA ASN A 57 -9.46 6.75 -5.48
C ASN A 57 -10.25 5.45 -5.32
N LYS A 58 -9.70 4.32 -5.76
CA LYS A 58 -10.29 2.99 -5.56
C LYS A 58 -10.39 2.63 -4.09
N GLN A 59 -9.34 2.86 -3.30
CA GLN A 59 -9.38 2.59 -1.86
C GLN A 59 -10.38 3.49 -1.14
N ILE A 60 -10.48 4.77 -1.49
CA ILE A 60 -11.52 5.68 -0.97
C ILE A 60 -12.91 5.10 -1.25
N LEU A 61 -13.18 4.71 -2.51
CA LEU A 61 -14.47 4.17 -2.90
C LEU A 61 -14.82 2.89 -2.11
N LEU A 62 -13.86 1.99 -1.93
CA LEU A 62 -14.06 0.76 -1.16
C LEU A 62 -14.36 1.05 0.31
N VAL A 63 -13.67 2.01 0.93
CA VAL A 63 -13.92 2.41 2.33
C VAL A 63 -15.29 3.07 2.46
N THR A 64 -15.64 3.99 1.57
CA THR A 64 -16.93 4.69 1.58
C THR A 64 -18.10 3.74 1.40
N ASN A 65 -17.96 2.70 0.56
CA ASN A 65 -19.00 1.68 0.37
C ASN A 65 -18.98 0.57 1.45
N GLY A 66 -18.08 0.66 2.45
CA GLY A 66 -17.96 -0.35 3.52
C GLY A 66 -17.43 -1.71 3.06
N LEU A 67 -16.75 -1.75 1.90
CA LEU A 67 -16.21 -2.98 1.30
C LEU A 67 -14.79 -3.29 1.79
N THR A 68 -14.10 -2.34 2.42
CA THR A 68 -12.79 -2.54 3.05
C THR A 68 -12.68 -1.75 4.35
N SER A 69 -11.80 -2.19 5.25
CA SER A 69 -11.49 -1.45 6.48
C SER A 69 -10.53 -0.31 6.20
N LYS A 70 -10.60 0.75 7.03
CA LYS A 70 -9.66 1.87 6.97
C LYS A 70 -8.21 1.41 7.14
N VAL A 71 -7.95 0.44 8.01
CA VAL A 71 -6.61 -0.14 8.22
C VAL A 71 -6.09 -0.78 6.93
N LYS A 72 -6.87 -1.65 6.28
CA LYS A 72 -6.46 -2.29 5.02
C LYS A 72 -6.25 -1.29 3.88
N ALA A 73 -7.07 -0.23 3.83
CA ALA A 73 -6.89 0.85 2.86
C ALA A 73 -5.60 1.62 3.10
N LEU A 74 -5.29 1.98 4.36
CA LEU A 74 -4.04 2.67 4.73
C LEU A 74 -2.81 1.83 4.40
N MET A 75 -2.83 0.53 4.68
CA MET A 75 -1.75 -0.40 4.31
C MET A 75 -1.49 -0.36 2.80
N ARG A 76 -2.54 -0.40 1.97
CA ARG A 76 -2.39 -0.39 0.51
C ARG A 76 -1.97 0.96 -0.07
N VAL A 77 -2.48 2.06 0.48
CA VAL A 77 -2.15 3.41 0.01
C VAL A 77 -0.73 3.81 0.40
N HIS A 78 -0.29 3.47 1.61
CA HIS A 78 1.00 3.90 2.14
C HIS A 78 2.10 2.84 2.08
N GLY A 79 1.77 1.58 1.75
CA GLY A 79 2.74 0.48 1.70
C GLY A 79 3.31 0.10 3.08
N ILE A 80 2.54 0.30 4.15
CA ILE A 80 2.94 0.09 5.54
C ILE A 80 2.38 -1.21 6.11
N SER A 81 2.98 -1.69 7.20
CA SER A 81 2.49 -2.86 7.93
C SER A 81 1.13 -2.61 8.61
N GLU A 82 0.47 -3.68 9.04
CA GLU A 82 -0.81 -3.59 9.75
C GLU A 82 -0.69 -2.80 11.07
N GLU A 83 0.39 -3.05 11.83
CA GLU A 83 0.65 -2.35 13.09
C GLU A 83 0.85 -0.84 12.87
N GLU A 84 1.63 -0.46 11.86
CA GLU A 84 1.82 0.94 11.48
C GLU A 84 0.52 1.59 11.01
N ALA A 85 -0.31 0.86 10.25
CA ALA A 85 -1.61 1.35 9.80
C ALA A 85 -2.60 1.58 10.95
N GLU A 86 -2.59 0.71 11.96
CA GLU A 86 -3.38 0.91 13.18
C GLU A 86 -2.92 2.13 13.98
N GLN A 87 -1.61 2.32 14.12
CA GLN A 87 -1.04 3.48 14.79
C GLN A 87 -1.42 4.78 14.06
N LEU A 88 -1.29 4.81 12.74
CA LEU A 88 -1.70 5.94 11.91
C LEU A 88 -3.20 6.23 12.03
N LEU A 89 -4.05 5.18 12.03
CA LEU A 89 -5.49 5.36 12.22
C LEU A 89 -5.82 5.96 13.60
N LYS A 90 -5.11 5.55 14.65
CA LYS A 90 -5.27 6.14 16.00
C LYS A 90 -4.89 7.62 16.02
N GLN A 91 -3.79 7.99 15.38
CA GLN A 91 -3.37 9.39 15.24
C GLN A 91 -4.44 10.23 14.54
N ILE A 92 -4.97 9.75 13.41
CA ILE A 92 -6.04 10.42 12.65
C ILE A 92 -7.30 10.62 13.51
N ILE A 93 -7.66 9.65 14.34
CA ILE A 93 -8.82 9.76 15.24
C ILE A 93 -8.59 10.83 16.31
N GLU A 94 -7.39 10.86 16.89
CA GLU A 94 -7.02 11.85 17.91
C GLU A 94 -6.99 13.27 17.33
N GLU A 95 -6.38 13.44 16.15
CA GLU A 95 -6.38 14.71 15.40
C GLU A 95 -7.80 15.22 15.13
N ASN A 96 -8.70 14.33 14.68
CA ASN A 96 -10.09 14.70 14.43
C ASN A 96 -10.83 15.05 15.73
N ARG A 97 -10.53 14.40 16.85
CA ARG A 97 -11.15 14.74 18.15
C ARG A 97 -10.71 16.13 18.61
N MET A 98 -9.42 16.45 18.52
CA MET A 98 -8.88 17.75 18.90
C MET A 98 -9.37 18.89 18.01
N ALA A 99 -9.75 18.59 16.77
CA ALA A 99 -10.32 19.55 15.83
C ALA A 99 -11.83 19.85 16.07
N MET A 100 -12.52 19.10 16.93
CA MET A 100 -13.92 19.35 17.28
C MET A 100 -14.02 20.31 18.48
N PRO A 101 -14.82 21.40 18.40
CA PRO A 101 -15.06 22.28 19.56
C PRO A 101 -15.82 21.54 20.66
N GLU A 102 -15.47 21.80 21.93
CA GLU A 102 -15.93 21.10 23.15
C GLU A 102 -17.46 21.02 23.38
N ASN A 103 -18.29 21.60 22.52
CA ASN A 103 -19.72 21.78 22.78
C ASN A 103 -20.63 20.72 22.11
N VAL A 104 -20.08 19.60 21.62
CA VAL A 104 -20.91 18.51 21.06
C VAL A 104 -21.23 17.51 22.16
N ASP A 105 -22.31 17.77 22.88
CA ASP A 105 -22.88 16.89 23.91
C ASP A 105 -23.37 15.57 23.29
N PHE A 106 -22.46 14.60 23.12
CA PHE A 106 -22.72 13.28 22.53
C PHE A 106 -23.67 12.41 23.38
N PHE A 107 -24.00 12.84 24.60
CA PHE A 107 -24.81 12.10 25.58
C PHE A 107 -26.32 12.37 25.50
N ASN A 108 -26.78 13.31 24.65
CA ASN A 108 -28.21 13.60 24.51
C ASN A 108 -28.90 12.88 23.33
N LEU A 109 -28.22 11.91 22.70
CA LEU A 109 -28.82 11.09 21.63
C LEU A 109 -29.38 9.74 22.09
N GLU A 110 -29.10 9.32 23.34
CA GLU A 110 -29.65 8.07 23.89
C GLU A 110 -30.68 8.35 24.99
N GLY A 111 -31.94 8.37 24.57
CA GLY A 111 -33.03 7.88 25.41
C GLY A 111 -33.76 8.92 26.27
N ASN A 112 -34.65 9.69 25.66
CA ASN A 112 -35.93 9.93 26.32
C ASN A 112 -37.06 9.92 25.26
N PRO A 113 -37.95 8.90 25.25
CA PRO A 113 -39.08 8.91 24.34
C PRO A 113 -40.00 10.08 24.69
N PRO A 114 -40.61 10.77 23.70
CA PRO A 114 -41.59 11.80 23.97
C PRO A 114 -42.76 11.18 24.76
N GLN A 115 -43.02 11.71 25.96
CA GLN A 115 -44.22 11.39 26.72
C GLN A 115 -45.44 11.70 25.85
N GLN A 116 -46.21 10.65 25.58
CA GLN A 116 -47.48 10.70 24.89
C GLN A 116 -48.46 11.47 25.75
N ASN A 117 -48.79 12.70 25.33
CA ASN A 117 -49.83 13.51 25.94
C ASN A 117 -51.20 12.88 25.60
N ASN A 118 -51.70 12.01 26.48
CA ASN A 118 -53.09 11.55 26.46
C ASN A 118 -53.89 12.41 27.45
N GLY A 119 -54.89 13.11 26.93
CA GLY A 119 -55.56 14.22 27.60
C GLY A 119 -56.56 13.86 28.70
N GLY A 120 -57.17 14.91 29.25
CA GLY A 120 -58.31 14.83 30.15
C GLY A 120 -58.72 16.21 30.64
N GLU A 121 -59.86 16.68 30.12
CA GLU A 121 -60.81 17.71 30.61
C GLU A 121 -60.31 19.13 30.98
#